data_AF-A0A1G2H9M4-F1
#
_entry.id   AF-A0A1G2H9M4-F1
#
_cell.length_a   1.000
_cell.length_b   1.000
_cell.length_c   1.000
_cell.angle_alpha   90.00
_cell.angle_beta   90.00
_cell.angle_gamma   90.00
#
_symmetry.space_group_name_H-M   'P 1'
#
loop_
_entity.id
_entity.type
_entity.pdbx_description
1 polymer ?
#
loop_
_entity_poly.entity_id
_entity_poly.type
_entity_poly.pdbx_seq_one_letter_code
_entity_poly.pdbx_strand_id
1 'polypeptide(L)'
;MSFQGEVASEIIRKFSVFIIYVNLIVFFLIVSLAMWLFVSQIRSNAETSDSAQIAGNIARPANWFTYRNYDLGFEIMYPRNAELIKREDGRRNKVRLDLEVTYSGLFRSKYAEISTSDEGAGFCDEEYGIFRSKSQTFLLRDMVFKKIEVINSEAAGASKVEHYYIKKGARCYELDFVIDFSGANVFSDSYHKREAEIFGTILRTFSFVE
;
A
#
# COMPACT_ATOMS: atom_id res chain seq x y z
N MET A 1 -77.82 -10.67 26.04
CA MET A 1 -76.87 -11.35 25.11
C MET A 1 -75.96 -10.29 24.51
N SER A 2 -74.69 -10.22 24.93
CA SER A 2 -73.67 -9.30 24.38
C SER A 2 -72.23 -9.72 24.78
N PHE A 3 -72.10 -10.49 25.87
CA PHE A 3 -70.80 -10.86 26.44
C PHE A 3 -69.87 -11.70 25.53
N GLN A 4 -70.40 -12.40 24.53
CA GLN A 4 -69.56 -13.20 23.61
C GLN A 4 -68.83 -12.37 22.55
N GLY A 5 -69.30 -11.15 22.22
CA GLY A 5 -68.67 -10.31 21.20
C GLY A 5 -67.39 -9.62 21.68
N GLU A 6 -67.33 -9.29 22.97
CA GLU A 6 -66.23 -8.50 23.56
C GLU A 6 -64.98 -9.34 23.83
N VAL A 7 -65.16 -10.63 24.16
CA VAL A 7 -64.02 -11.56 24.33
C VAL A 7 -63.37 -11.89 22.99
N ALA A 8 -64.18 -12.05 21.92
CA ALA A 8 -63.68 -12.35 20.60
C ALA A 8 -62.86 -11.18 20.01
N SER A 9 -63.29 -9.93 20.21
CA SER A 9 -62.59 -8.76 19.69
C SER A 9 -61.21 -8.56 20.35
N GLU A 10 -61.09 -8.82 21.66
CA GLU A 10 -59.82 -8.69 22.37
C GLU A 10 -58.81 -9.79 21.99
N ILE A 11 -59.29 -11.02 21.73
CA ILE A 11 -58.45 -12.11 21.22
C ILE A 11 -57.93 -11.76 19.82
N ILE A 12 -58.78 -11.27 18.93
CA ILE A 12 -58.39 -10.85 17.57
C ILE A 12 -57.36 -9.72 17.63
N ARG A 13 -57.55 -8.74 18.53
CA ARG A 13 -56.60 -7.63 18.71
C ARG A 13 -55.24 -8.11 19.16
N LYS A 14 -55.18 -8.99 20.17
CA LYS A 14 -53.91 -9.57 20.67
C LYS A 14 -53.22 -10.43 19.61
N PHE A 15 -53.97 -11.21 18.85
CA PHE A 15 -53.43 -12.03 17.77
C PHE A 15 -52.87 -11.18 16.63
N SER A 16 -53.56 -10.10 16.25
CA SER A 16 -53.08 -9.14 15.26
C SER A 16 -51.78 -8.45 15.69
N VAL A 17 -51.70 -7.99 16.94
CA VAL A 17 -50.47 -7.41 17.50
C VAL A 17 -49.33 -8.42 17.50
N PHE A 18 -49.60 -9.67 17.89
CA PHE A 18 -48.61 -10.74 17.87
C PHE A 18 -48.05 -11.00 16.46
N ILE A 19 -48.92 -11.07 15.44
CA ILE A 19 -48.49 -11.24 14.04
C ILE A 19 -47.59 -10.08 13.60
N ILE A 20 -47.93 -8.84 13.93
CA ILE A 20 -47.11 -7.67 13.59
C ILE A 20 -45.71 -7.76 14.23
N TYR A 21 -45.64 -8.13 15.50
CA TYR A 21 -44.35 -8.31 16.19
C TYR A 21 -43.49 -9.42 15.55
N VAL A 22 -44.09 -10.55 15.20
CA VAL A 22 -43.35 -11.64 14.54
C VAL A 22 -42.80 -11.19 13.18
N ASN A 23 -43.59 -10.48 12.39
CA ASN A 23 -43.13 -9.96 11.09
C ASN A 23 -41.99 -8.94 11.24
N LEU A 24 -42.05 -8.07 12.25
CA LEU A 24 -40.96 -7.12 12.53
C LEU A 24 -39.67 -7.86 12.89
N ILE A 25 -39.73 -8.86 13.77
CA ILE A 25 -38.55 -9.65 14.15
C ILE A 25 -37.93 -10.35 12.94
N VAL A 26 -38.75 -10.98 12.10
CA VAL A 26 -38.28 -11.64 10.88
C VAL A 26 -37.62 -10.64 9.92
N PHE A 27 -38.22 -9.45 9.75
CA PHE A 27 -37.63 -8.39 8.93
C PHE A 27 -36.27 -7.93 9.45
N PHE A 28 -36.13 -7.70 10.76
CA PHE A 28 -34.85 -7.32 11.37
C PHE A 28 -33.76 -8.41 11.20
N LEU A 29 -34.14 -9.69 11.30
CA LEU A 29 -33.21 -10.80 11.08
C LEU A 29 -32.73 -10.86 9.62
N ILE A 30 -33.63 -10.65 8.65
CA ILE A 30 -33.28 -10.63 7.22
C ILE A 30 -32.33 -9.46 6.92
N VAL A 31 -32.63 -8.25 7.41
CA VAL A 31 -31.78 -7.07 7.19
C VAL A 31 -30.41 -7.25 7.83
N SER A 32 -30.35 -7.81 9.05
CA SER A 32 -29.08 -8.06 9.75
C SER A 32 -28.22 -9.09 9.01
N LEU A 33 -28.83 -10.17 8.50
CA LEU A 33 -28.13 -11.18 7.70
C LEU A 33 -27.61 -10.60 6.38
N ALA A 34 -28.44 -9.80 5.67
CA ALA A 34 -28.03 -9.14 4.44
C ALA A 34 -26.88 -8.16 4.67
N MET A 35 -26.92 -7.38 5.76
CA MET A 35 -25.84 -6.46 6.13
C MET A 35 -24.55 -7.22 6.48
N TRP A 36 -24.66 -8.35 7.19
CA TRP A 36 -23.52 -9.22 7.49
C TRP A 36 -22.88 -9.80 6.22
N LEU A 37 -23.69 -10.29 5.27
CA LEU A 37 -23.21 -10.79 3.97
C LEU A 37 -22.54 -9.68 3.13
N PHE A 38 -23.10 -8.47 3.14
CA PHE A 38 -22.51 -7.35 2.43
C PHE A 38 -21.14 -6.95 3.01
N VAL A 39 -21.03 -6.89 4.35
CA VAL A 39 -19.76 -6.61 5.04
C VAL A 39 -18.72 -7.71 4.80
N SER A 40 -19.13 -8.98 4.81
CA SER A 40 -18.21 -10.09 4.54
C SER A 40 -17.68 -10.08 3.12
N GLN A 41 -18.51 -9.70 2.13
CA GLN A 41 -18.08 -9.56 0.74
C GLN A 41 -17.13 -8.37 0.54
N ILE A 42 -17.31 -7.26 1.26
CA ILE A 42 -16.34 -6.15 1.28
C ILE A 42 -15.00 -6.63 1.87
N ARG A 43 -15.02 -7.42 2.95
CA ARG A 43 -13.82 -7.95 3.58
C ARG A 43 -13.06 -8.92 2.68
N SER A 44 -13.75 -9.84 2.01
CA SER A 44 -13.10 -10.79 1.08
C SER A 44 -12.49 -10.09 -0.13
N ASN A 45 -13.12 -9.01 -0.61
CA ASN A 45 -12.59 -8.20 -1.71
C ASN A 45 -11.40 -7.32 -1.28
N ALA A 46 -11.33 -6.92 -0.01
CA ALA A 46 -10.17 -6.19 0.53
C ALA A 46 -8.96 -7.12 0.74
N GLU A 47 -9.19 -8.38 1.10
CA GLU A 47 -8.13 -9.38 1.34
C GLU A 47 -7.61 -10.06 0.04
N THR A 48 -8.23 -9.80 -1.12
CA THR A 48 -7.76 -10.30 -2.43
C THR A 48 -6.94 -9.28 -3.24
N SER A 49 -6.56 -8.14 -2.64
CA SER A 49 -5.63 -7.21 -3.26
C SER A 49 -4.18 -7.64 -2.97
N ASP A 50 -3.62 -8.43 -3.90
CA ASP A 50 -2.20 -8.49 -4.21
C ASP A 50 -1.20 -8.80 -3.07
N SER A 51 -1.45 -9.81 -2.24
CA SER A 51 -0.32 -10.61 -1.74
C SER A 51 0.16 -11.54 -2.87
N ALA A 52 0.71 -10.92 -3.93
CA ALA A 52 1.52 -11.63 -4.90
C ALA A 52 2.75 -12.14 -4.14
N GLN A 53 2.69 -13.37 -3.64
CA GLN A 53 3.90 -14.12 -3.31
C GLN A 53 4.70 -14.21 -4.61
N ILE A 54 5.62 -13.27 -4.81
CA ILE A 54 6.64 -13.36 -5.86
C ILE A 54 7.69 -14.34 -5.32
N ALA A 55 7.30 -15.61 -5.23
CA ALA A 55 8.17 -16.76 -4.98
C ALA A 55 8.76 -17.27 -6.31
N GLY A 56 8.90 -16.39 -7.31
CA GLY A 56 9.58 -16.72 -8.55
C GLY A 56 11.08 -16.60 -8.35
N ASN A 57 11.86 -17.57 -8.86
CA ASN A 57 13.30 -17.43 -9.06
C ASN A 57 13.56 -16.05 -9.68
N ILE A 58 14.11 -15.12 -8.89
CA ILE A 58 14.46 -13.78 -9.38
C ILE A 58 15.67 -13.98 -10.26
N ALA A 59 15.43 -14.15 -11.56
CA ALA A 59 16.47 -14.13 -12.56
C ALA A 59 17.24 -12.83 -12.36
N ARG A 60 18.49 -12.93 -11.88
CA ARG A 60 19.36 -11.77 -11.75
C ARG A 60 19.44 -11.13 -13.13
N PRO A 61 19.02 -9.86 -13.28
CA PRO A 61 19.06 -9.21 -14.57
C PRO A 61 20.50 -9.23 -15.09
N ALA A 62 20.72 -9.87 -16.24
CA ALA A 62 22.03 -9.87 -16.86
C ALA A 62 22.46 -8.42 -17.10
N ASN A 63 23.75 -8.12 -16.86
CA ASN A 63 24.34 -6.81 -17.05
C ASN A 63 23.93 -5.71 -16.05
N TRP A 64 23.39 -6.00 -14.88
CA TRP A 64 23.21 -4.98 -13.84
C TRP A 64 24.46 -4.80 -12.98
N PHE A 65 24.57 -3.64 -12.32
CA PHE A 65 25.56 -3.41 -11.27
C PHE A 65 25.01 -3.79 -9.90
N THR A 66 25.90 -4.08 -8.96
CA THR A 66 25.56 -4.35 -7.56
C THR A 66 26.19 -3.27 -6.71
N TYR A 67 25.35 -2.54 -5.97
CA TYR A 67 25.82 -1.67 -4.89
C TYR A 67 25.70 -2.43 -3.58
N ARG A 68 26.78 -2.42 -2.80
CA ARG A 68 26.83 -3.01 -1.47
C ARG A 68 27.33 -1.97 -0.48
N ASN A 69 26.59 -1.79 0.60
CA ASN A 69 26.98 -0.94 1.71
C ASN A 69 27.16 -1.82 2.95
N TYR A 70 28.42 -2.11 3.30
CA TYR A 70 28.75 -2.96 4.45
C TYR A 70 28.42 -2.27 5.78
N ASP A 71 28.60 -0.95 5.87
CA ASP A 71 28.34 -0.19 7.10
C ASP A 71 26.84 -0.17 7.44
N LEU A 72 26.00 -0.05 6.41
CA LEU A 72 24.55 -0.06 6.54
C LEU A 72 23.95 -1.46 6.45
N GLY A 73 24.71 -2.46 6.02
CA GLY A 73 24.32 -3.87 6.01
C GLY A 73 23.31 -4.25 4.91
N PHE A 74 23.33 -3.59 3.76
CA PHE A 74 22.45 -3.91 2.63
C PHE A 74 23.17 -3.97 1.28
N GLU A 75 22.55 -4.68 0.34
CA GLU A 75 22.94 -4.68 -1.07
C GLU A 75 21.71 -4.54 -1.97
N ILE A 76 21.93 -3.97 -3.16
CA ILE A 76 20.91 -3.83 -4.18
C ILE A 76 21.54 -3.89 -5.57
N MET A 77 20.80 -4.40 -6.55
CA MET A 77 21.20 -4.34 -7.95
C MET A 77 20.47 -3.21 -8.67
N TYR A 78 21.14 -2.61 -9.65
CA TYR A 78 20.58 -1.51 -10.42
C TYR A 78 21.10 -1.51 -11.88
N PRO A 79 20.36 -0.89 -12.83
CA PRO A 79 20.77 -0.77 -14.22
C PRO A 79 22.10 -0.03 -14.42
N ARG A 80 22.88 -0.40 -15.45
CA ARG A 80 24.17 0.24 -15.74
C ARG A 80 24.09 1.71 -16.14
N ASN A 81 22.96 2.13 -16.70
CA ASN A 81 22.70 3.51 -17.07
C ASN A 81 22.22 4.36 -15.89
N ALA A 82 22.09 3.78 -14.69
CA ALA A 82 21.76 4.55 -13.49
C ALA A 82 23.01 5.21 -12.89
N GLU A 83 22.83 6.40 -12.34
CA GLU A 83 23.87 7.12 -11.62
C GLU A 83 23.71 6.92 -10.10
N LEU A 84 24.78 6.44 -9.45
CA LEU A 84 24.81 6.22 -8.00
C LEU A 84 25.35 7.47 -7.29
N ILE A 85 24.49 8.13 -6.51
CA ILE A 85 24.80 9.31 -5.73
C ILE A 85 24.74 8.96 -4.24
N LYS A 86 25.84 9.17 -3.53
CA LYS A 86 25.90 8.98 -2.06
C LYS A 86 25.75 10.34 -1.38
N ARG A 87 24.85 10.45 -0.42
CA ARG A 87 24.65 11.67 0.39
C ARG A 87 24.61 11.31 1.86
N GLU A 88 25.29 12.12 2.67
CA GLU A 88 25.25 12.03 4.12
C GLU A 88 24.55 13.30 4.62
N ASP A 89 23.36 13.17 5.20
CA ASP A 89 22.57 14.32 5.68
C ASP A 89 22.65 14.48 7.21
N GLY A 90 23.78 14.10 7.83
CA GLY A 90 24.09 14.28 9.25
C GLY A 90 23.22 13.48 10.24
N ARG A 91 22.02 13.05 9.83
CA ARG A 91 21.11 12.17 10.58
C ARG A 91 20.75 10.90 9.83
N ARG A 92 20.88 10.89 8.50
CA ARG A 92 20.59 9.75 7.65
C ARG A 92 21.73 9.53 6.67
N ASN A 93 22.04 8.25 6.50
CA ASN A 93 22.82 7.81 5.36
C ASN A 93 21.86 7.56 4.21
N LYS A 94 22.11 8.23 3.08
CA LYS A 94 21.27 8.16 1.89
C LYS A 94 22.07 7.71 0.70
N VAL A 95 21.50 6.76 -0.03
CA VAL A 95 22.03 6.32 -1.32
C VAL A 95 20.94 6.48 -2.34
N ARG A 96 21.19 7.32 -3.35
CA ARG A 96 20.26 7.59 -4.43
C ARG A 96 20.78 7.01 -5.74
N LEU A 97 19.88 6.41 -6.50
CA LEU A 97 20.07 5.85 -7.82
C LEU A 97 19.22 6.67 -8.79
N ASP A 98 19.83 7.59 -9.53
CA ASP A 98 19.15 8.32 -10.59
C ASP A 98 19.01 7.44 -11.82
N LEU A 99 17.77 7.30 -12.31
CA LEU A 99 17.40 6.40 -13.39
C LEU A 99 17.01 7.21 -14.62
N GLU A 100 17.35 6.70 -15.79
CA GLU A 100 16.97 7.31 -17.06
C GLU A 100 15.45 7.34 -17.22
N VAL A 101 14.92 8.51 -17.56
CA VAL A 101 13.50 8.71 -17.89
C VAL A 101 13.27 8.33 -19.35
N THR A 102 12.32 7.44 -19.61
CA THR A 102 11.99 6.99 -20.98
C THR A 102 11.16 8.04 -21.73
N TYR A 103 10.25 8.72 -21.02
CA TYR A 103 9.36 9.74 -21.59
C TYR A 103 9.70 11.15 -21.07
N SER A 104 10.85 11.68 -21.49
CA SER A 104 11.44 12.95 -21.01
C SER A 104 10.56 14.20 -21.15
N GLY A 105 9.52 14.17 -22.00
CA GLY A 105 8.56 15.28 -22.13
C GLY A 105 7.52 15.37 -21.02
N LEU A 106 7.34 14.33 -20.21
CA LEU A 106 6.33 14.25 -19.14
C LEU A 106 6.95 14.16 -17.74
N PHE A 107 8.11 13.53 -17.63
CA PHE A 107 8.76 13.26 -16.35
C PHE A 107 10.05 14.07 -16.22
N ARG A 108 10.24 14.68 -15.06
CA ARG A 108 11.43 15.49 -14.73
C ARG A 108 12.56 14.66 -14.17
N SER A 109 12.22 13.72 -13.30
CA SER A 109 13.20 12.89 -12.60
C SER A 109 12.58 11.54 -12.27
N LYS A 110 13.44 10.53 -12.21
CA LYS A 110 13.10 9.17 -11.78
C LYS A 110 14.25 8.63 -10.98
N TYR A 111 14.02 8.22 -9.74
CA TYR A 111 15.09 7.72 -8.90
C TYR A 111 14.59 6.71 -7.86
N ALA A 112 15.53 5.89 -7.38
CA ALA A 112 15.36 5.08 -6.19
C ALA A 112 16.29 5.62 -5.11
N GLU A 113 15.81 5.84 -3.90
CA GLU A 113 16.61 6.26 -2.76
C GLU A 113 16.50 5.22 -1.63
N ILE A 114 17.61 4.93 -0.97
CA ILE A 114 17.66 4.07 0.20
C ILE A 114 18.16 4.92 1.35
N SER A 115 17.33 5.03 2.37
CA SER A 115 17.59 5.78 3.59
C SER A 115 17.62 4.79 4.77
N THR A 116 18.52 5.02 5.72
CA THR A 116 18.59 4.22 6.95
C THR A 116 18.55 5.10 8.18
N SER A 117 17.90 4.62 9.24
CA SER A 117 17.99 5.21 10.57
C SER A 117 18.10 4.14 11.65
N ASP A 118 18.71 4.55 12.75
CA ASP A 118 18.75 3.75 13.97
C ASP A 118 17.43 3.84 14.75
N GLU A 119 17.25 2.92 15.71
CA GLU A 119 16.01 2.75 16.47
C GLU A 119 15.59 4.05 17.17
N GLY A 120 14.30 4.38 17.09
CA GLY A 120 13.74 5.59 17.70
C GLY A 120 13.77 6.86 16.82
N ALA A 121 14.36 6.80 15.62
CA ALA A 121 14.40 7.92 14.68
C ALA A 121 13.17 8.04 13.74
N GLY A 122 12.11 7.24 13.96
CA GLY A 122 10.73 7.59 13.56
C GLY A 122 10.12 6.81 12.39
N PHE A 123 10.81 6.61 11.26
CA PHE A 123 10.05 6.42 10.02
C PHE A 123 9.42 5.05 9.74
N CYS A 124 9.93 3.93 10.29
CA CYS A 124 9.30 2.63 10.05
C CYS A 124 7.85 2.54 10.56
N ASP A 125 7.53 3.38 11.55
CA ASP A 125 6.21 3.43 12.18
C ASP A 125 5.50 4.76 11.88
N GLU A 126 6.11 5.66 11.10
CA GLU A 126 5.45 6.90 10.68
C GLU A 126 4.28 6.58 9.75
N GLU A 127 3.13 7.15 10.09
CA GLU A 127 2.01 7.28 9.17
C GLU A 127 2.18 8.60 8.43
N TYR A 128 2.27 8.56 7.10
CA TYR A 128 2.20 9.76 6.28
C TYR A 128 0.83 10.40 6.51
N GLY A 129 0.80 11.52 7.24
CA GLY A 129 -0.43 12.26 7.51
C GLY A 129 -1.12 12.78 6.24
N ILE A 130 -2.42 13.11 6.31
CA ILE A 130 -3.36 13.78 5.35
C ILE A 130 -3.30 13.52 3.82
N PHE A 131 -2.22 13.00 3.24
CA PHE A 131 -2.14 12.63 1.85
C PHE A 131 -2.86 11.28 1.63
N ARG A 132 -3.44 11.07 0.44
CA ARG A 132 -4.08 9.81 0.08
C ARG A 132 -3.02 8.71 0.05
N SER A 133 -2.82 8.05 1.18
CA SER A 133 -1.89 6.94 1.31
C SER A 133 -2.64 5.61 1.25
N LYS A 134 -2.17 4.72 0.37
CA LYS A 134 -2.49 3.29 0.46
C LYS A 134 -1.34 2.63 1.19
N SER A 135 -1.63 2.03 2.33
CA SER A 135 -0.68 1.22 3.08
C SER A 135 -0.97 -0.26 2.84
N GLN A 136 0.05 -1.03 2.50
CA GLN A 136 -0.05 -2.49 2.35
C GLN A 136 1.21 -3.16 2.86
N THR A 137 1.07 -4.36 3.41
CA THR A 137 2.22 -5.18 3.84
C THR A 137 2.35 -6.39 2.92
N PHE A 138 3.56 -6.72 2.49
CA PHE A 138 3.80 -7.89 1.65
C PHE A 138 5.13 -8.57 1.99
N LEU A 139 5.25 -9.84 1.61
CA LEU A 139 6.43 -10.67 1.84
C LEU A 139 7.29 -10.74 0.57
N LEU A 140 8.59 -10.51 0.71
CA LEU A 140 9.57 -10.63 -0.36
C LEU A 140 10.85 -11.27 0.20
N ARG A 141 11.20 -12.49 -0.24
CA ARG A 141 12.39 -13.22 0.25
C ARG A 141 12.46 -13.29 1.79
N ASP A 142 11.36 -13.71 2.42
CA ASP A 142 11.22 -13.80 3.88
C ASP A 142 11.33 -12.47 4.64
N MET A 143 11.38 -11.36 3.92
CA MET A 143 11.34 -10.02 4.46
C MET A 143 9.92 -9.44 4.37
N VAL A 144 9.44 -8.87 5.47
CA VAL A 144 8.14 -8.20 5.54
C VAL A 144 8.34 -6.73 5.24
N PHE A 145 7.80 -6.27 4.12
CA PHE A 145 7.81 -4.87 3.71
C PHE A 145 6.47 -4.21 3.98
N LYS A 146 6.49 -3.00 4.54
CA LYS A 146 5.35 -2.08 4.56
C LYS A 146 5.51 -1.11 3.39
N LYS A 147 4.60 -1.16 2.41
CA LYS A 147 4.53 -0.21 1.30
C LYS A 147 3.55 0.91 1.62
N ILE A 148 3.94 2.15 1.33
CA ILE A 148 3.07 3.32 1.36
C ILE A 148 3.18 4.03 0.01
N GLU A 149 2.05 4.22 -0.67
CA GLU A 149 2.00 5.03 -1.89
C GLU A 149 1.52 6.44 -1.58
N VAL A 150 2.28 7.46 -2.01
CA VAL A 150 1.96 8.88 -1.82
C VAL A 150 1.96 9.57 -3.17
N ILE A 151 0.96 10.42 -3.40
CA ILE A 151 0.91 11.33 -4.54
C ILE A 151 0.93 12.75 -3.99
N ASN A 152 2.02 13.46 -4.25
CA ASN A 152 2.11 14.89 -3.98
C ASN A 152 1.81 15.64 -5.27
N SER A 153 0.83 16.54 -5.24
CA SER A 153 0.47 17.36 -6.40
C SER A 153 0.55 18.82 -5.99
N GLU A 154 1.39 19.58 -6.68
CA GLU A 154 1.58 21.01 -6.51
C GLU A 154 1.38 21.73 -7.85
N ALA A 155 1.18 23.04 -7.81
CA ALA A 155 1.00 23.84 -9.04
C ALA A 155 2.20 23.73 -10.01
N ALA A 156 3.41 23.53 -9.46
CA ALA A 156 4.64 23.43 -10.23
C ALA A 156 4.96 22.02 -10.76
N GLY A 157 4.21 21.00 -10.36
CA GLY A 157 4.46 19.59 -10.72
C GLY A 157 3.85 18.63 -9.71
N ALA A 158 3.92 17.34 -10.03
CA ALA A 158 3.53 16.29 -9.12
C ALA A 158 4.69 15.33 -8.89
N SER A 159 4.67 14.59 -7.80
CA SER A 159 5.52 13.44 -7.56
C SER A 159 4.65 12.26 -7.13
N LYS A 160 4.93 11.09 -7.68
CA LYS A 160 4.43 9.83 -7.13
C LYS A 160 5.58 9.14 -6.45
N VAL A 161 5.37 8.78 -5.19
CA VAL A 161 6.37 8.14 -4.35
C VAL A 161 5.82 6.82 -3.85
N GLU A 162 6.57 5.75 -4.04
CA GLU A 162 6.32 4.47 -3.38
C GLU A 162 7.40 4.27 -2.32
N HIS A 163 7.00 4.36 -1.06
CA HIS A 163 7.87 4.10 0.08
C HIS A 163 7.77 2.62 0.47
N TYR A 164 8.91 1.99 0.75
CA TYR A 164 8.98 0.62 1.23
C TYR A 164 9.83 0.56 2.49
N TYR A 165 9.23 0.14 3.60
CA TYR A 165 9.87 0.06 4.89
C TYR A 165 10.16 -1.38 5.28
N ILE A 166 11.34 -1.60 5.84
CA ILE A 166 11.76 -2.88 6.39
C ILE A 166 12.64 -2.66 7.63
N LYS A 167 12.44 -3.50 8.67
CA LYS A 167 13.25 -3.51 9.90
C LYS A 167 14.22 -4.69 9.89
N LYS A 168 15.46 -4.47 10.32
CA LYS A 168 16.42 -5.53 10.68
C LYS A 168 17.10 -5.16 12.00
N GLY A 169 16.77 -5.90 13.07
CA GLY A 169 17.19 -5.55 14.42
C GLY A 169 16.70 -4.14 14.81
N ALA A 170 17.61 -3.33 15.32
CA ALA A 170 17.38 -1.94 15.72
C ALA A 170 17.30 -0.95 14.52
N ARG A 171 17.61 -1.38 13.30
CA ARG A 171 17.72 -0.48 12.15
C ARG A 171 16.47 -0.52 11.29
N CYS A 172 16.04 0.66 10.85
CA CYS A 172 15.00 0.85 9.86
C CYS A 172 15.62 1.22 8.51
N TYR A 173 15.11 0.60 7.45
CA TYR A 173 15.45 0.89 6.07
C TYR A 173 14.20 1.36 5.35
N GLU A 174 14.35 2.45 4.62
CA GLU A 174 13.34 3.04 3.77
C GLU A 174 13.87 3.03 2.34
N LEU A 175 13.10 2.46 1.42
CA LEU A 175 13.37 2.48 0.01
C LEU A 175 12.28 3.32 -0.67
N ASP A 176 12.67 4.48 -1.17
CA ASP A 176 11.79 5.40 -1.88
C ASP A 176 11.97 5.23 -3.37
N PHE A 177 10.86 5.03 -4.08
CA PHE A 177 10.84 5.04 -5.53
C PHE A 177 10.02 6.23 -6.01
N VAL A 178 10.69 7.18 -6.65
CA VAL A 178 10.13 8.49 -6.95
C VAL A 178 10.09 8.72 -8.45
N ILE A 179 8.94 9.18 -8.93
CA ILE A 179 8.76 9.72 -10.28
C ILE A 179 8.20 11.13 -10.15
N ASP A 180 8.96 12.11 -10.67
CA ASP A 180 8.55 13.51 -10.72
C ASP A 180 8.00 13.86 -12.10
N PHE A 181 6.93 14.64 -12.13
CA PHE A 181 6.20 15.01 -13.35
C PHE A 181 6.23 16.52 -13.58
N SER A 182 6.26 16.92 -14.86
CA SER A 182 6.00 18.31 -15.24
C SER A 182 4.50 18.55 -15.39
N GLY A 183 3.94 19.41 -14.54
CA GLY A 183 2.55 19.86 -14.59
C GLY A 183 1.57 19.02 -13.76
N ALA A 184 0.51 19.68 -13.26
CA ALA A 184 -0.42 19.11 -12.28
C ALA A 184 -1.41 18.06 -12.84
N ASN A 185 -1.50 17.93 -14.17
CA ASN A 185 -2.59 17.17 -14.84
C ASN A 185 -2.11 15.91 -15.59
N VAL A 186 -0.86 15.47 -15.41
CA VAL A 186 -0.32 14.29 -16.11
C VAL A 186 -0.38 13.06 -15.20
N PHE A 187 -1.58 12.62 -14.87
CA PHE A 187 -1.80 11.32 -14.20
C PHE A 187 -2.44 10.34 -15.18
N SER A 188 -1.72 10.01 -16.26
CA SER A 188 -2.09 8.83 -17.05
C SER A 188 -1.40 7.62 -16.45
N ASP A 189 -2.19 6.73 -15.84
CA ASP A 189 -1.69 5.52 -15.15
C ASP A 189 -0.81 4.63 -16.04
N SER A 190 -1.00 4.67 -17.36
CA SER A 190 -0.26 3.81 -18.29
C SER A 190 1.22 4.18 -18.42
N TYR A 191 1.56 5.47 -18.53
CA TYR A 191 2.94 5.92 -18.63
C TYR A 191 3.67 5.72 -17.30
N HIS A 192 3.01 6.06 -16.19
CA HIS A 192 3.55 5.81 -14.86
C HIS A 192 3.87 4.33 -14.66
N LYS A 193 2.94 3.43 -14.99
CA LYS A 193 3.13 1.99 -14.80
C LYS A 193 4.36 1.45 -15.55
N ARG A 194 4.62 1.96 -16.77
CA ARG A 194 5.82 1.59 -17.53
C ARG A 194 7.10 2.16 -16.93
N GLU A 195 7.11 3.44 -16.55
CA GLU A 195 8.28 4.05 -15.92
C GLU A 195 8.61 3.40 -14.57
N ALA A 196 7.59 3.00 -13.81
CA ALA A 196 7.73 2.39 -12.49
C ALA A 196 8.09 0.89 -12.52
N GLU A 197 8.04 0.22 -13.68
CA GLU A 197 8.31 -1.23 -13.78
C GLU A 197 9.73 -1.58 -13.28
N ILE A 198 10.69 -0.68 -13.51
CA ILE A 198 12.07 -0.87 -13.06
C ILE A 198 12.19 -0.92 -11.53
N PHE A 199 11.32 -0.21 -10.80
CA PHE A 199 11.34 -0.15 -9.35
C PHE A 199 11.04 -1.51 -8.73
N GLY A 200 10.01 -2.21 -9.23
CA GLY A 200 9.70 -3.56 -8.79
C GLY A 200 10.86 -4.54 -9.02
N THR A 201 11.63 -4.33 -10.10
CA THR A 201 12.83 -5.15 -10.39
C THR A 201 13.97 -4.83 -9.41
N ILE A 202 14.24 -3.55 -9.18
CA ILE A 202 15.25 -3.08 -8.21
C ILE A 202 14.93 -3.59 -6.80
N LEU A 203 13.69 -3.40 -6.34
CA LEU A 203 13.22 -3.84 -5.02
C LEU A 203 13.41 -5.34 -4.81
N ARG A 204 13.09 -6.16 -5.82
CA ARG A 204 13.30 -7.62 -5.77
C ARG A 204 14.76 -8.01 -5.59
N THR A 205 15.71 -7.13 -5.91
CA THR A 205 17.12 -7.42 -5.74
C THR A 205 17.67 -7.04 -4.37
N PHE A 206 16.91 -6.29 -3.57
CA PHE A 206 17.31 -5.92 -2.21
C PHE A 206 17.56 -7.17 -1.36
N SER A 207 18.66 -7.13 -0.61
CA SER A 207 19.01 -8.11 0.41
C SER A 207 19.85 -7.44 1.48
N PHE A 208 19.82 -8.04 2.67
CA PHE A 208 20.79 -7.67 3.69
C PHE A 208 22.13 -8.35 3.41
N VAL A 209 23.21 -7.65 3.74
CA VAL A 209 24.54 -8.26 3.78
C VAL A 209 24.63 -9.15 5.02
N GLU A 210 25.11 -10.37 4.83
CA GLU A 210 25.48 -11.32 5.89
C GLU A 210 26.82 -10.94 6.53
#